data_AF-A0A2S9YBQ6-F1
#
_entry.id   AF-A0A2S9YBQ6-F1
#
_cell.length_a   1.000
_cell.length_b   1.000
_cell.length_c   1.000
_cell.angle_alpha   90.00
_cell.angle_beta   90.00
_cell.angle_gamma   90.00
#
_symmetry.space_group_name_H-M   'P 1'
#
loop_
_entity.id
_entity.type
_entity.pdbx_description
1 polymer ?
#
loop_
_entity_poly.entity_id
_entity_poly.type
_entity_poly.pdbx_seq_one_letter_code
_entity_poly.pdbx_strand_id
1 'polypeptide(L)'
;MTQPDANHWLWRLSALEWLAAANSELEQGRASLGARRTAVTHARRAAGMALNAALVAMAARGWSRERCESVWGRSYIDHLRTLAAAADGEDSGLRGPLEVEHCLRCRELLAIPVMPPTGLVRLAKTRDEASTHAIELAAAIVRGCAAHVGS
;
A
#
# COMPACT_ATOMS: atom_id res chain seq x y z
N MET A 1 10.08 -23.58 7.93
CA MET A 1 9.13 -22.80 7.12
C MET A 1 7.73 -23.17 7.57
N THR A 2 7.03 -22.27 8.22
CA THR A 2 5.64 -22.49 8.63
C THR A 2 4.77 -22.55 7.39
N GLN A 3 3.95 -23.60 7.27
CA GLN A 3 3.05 -23.80 6.14
C GLN A 3 2.13 -22.57 5.98
N PRO A 4 1.82 -22.10 4.75
CA PRO A 4 0.85 -21.03 4.55
C PRO A 4 -0.47 -21.37 5.21
N ASP A 5 -0.97 -20.50 6.07
CA ASP A 5 -2.32 -20.61 6.62
C ASP A 5 -3.27 -19.95 5.62
N ALA A 6 -3.94 -20.78 4.82
CA ALA A 6 -4.76 -20.35 3.68
C ALA A 6 -5.86 -19.33 4.06
N ASN A 7 -6.30 -19.33 5.32
CA ASN A 7 -7.34 -18.43 5.82
C ASN A 7 -6.78 -17.21 6.54
N HIS A 8 -5.46 -17.15 6.78
CA HIS A 8 -4.86 -16.04 7.49
C HIS A 8 -4.67 -14.84 6.59
N TRP A 9 -5.14 -13.66 7.04
CA TRP A 9 -5.15 -12.45 6.24
C TRP A 9 -3.75 -12.04 5.71
N LEU A 10 -2.68 -12.25 6.49
CA LEU A 10 -1.27 -12.00 6.11
C LEU A 10 -0.54 -13.23 5.54
N TRP A 11 -0.60 -14.38 6.22
CA TRP A 11 0.22 -15.57 5.91
C TRP A 11 -0.35 -16.52 4.84
N ARG A 12 -1.50 -16.17 4.24
CA ARG A 12 -2.10 -16.94 3.13
C ARG A 12 -1.31 -16.88 1.83
N LEU A 13 -0.40 -15.92 1.69
CA LEU A 13 0.48 -15.76 0.53
C LEU A 13 1.92 -15.51 1.01
N SER A 14 2.88 -15.94 0.21
CA SER A 14 4.28 -15.54 0.34
C SER A 14 4.48 -14.06 0.01
N ALA A 15 5.64 -13.51 0.38
CA ALA A 15 5.99 -12.13 0.06
C ALA A 15 5.97 -11.84 -1.45
N LEU A 16 6.45 -12.78 -2.28
CA LEU A 16 6.44 -12.65 -3.74
C LEU A 16 5.01 -12.67 -4.31
N GLU A 17 4.14 -13.54 -3.79
CA GLU A 17 2.74 -13.62 -4.22
C GLU A 17 1.95 -12.36 -3.83
N TRP A 18 2.22 -11.79 -2.65
CA TRP A 18 1.67 -10.49 -2.27
C TRP A 18 2.12 -9.36 -3.20
N LEU A 19 3.40 -9.36 -3.57
CA LEU A 19 3.95 -8.37 -4.50
C LEU A 19 3.37 -8.53 -5.90
N ALA A 20 3.19 -9.76 -6.37
CA ALA A 20 2.50 -10.04 -7.64
C ALA A 20 1.05 -9.53 -7.60
N ALA A 21 0.31 -9.79 -6.53
CA ALA A 21 -1.06 -9.28 -6.35
C ALA A 21 -1.09 -7.74 -6.34
N ALA A 22 -0.12 -7.09 -5.69
CA ALA A 22 0.01 -5.63 -5.69
C ALA A 22 0.21 -5.06 -7.11
N ASN A 23 1.03 -5.71 -7.93
CA ASN A 23 1.22 -5.31 -9.33
C ASN A 23 -0.06 -5.48 -10.16
N SER A 24 -0.80 -6.58 -9.99
CA SER A 24 -2.09 -6.77 -10.66
C SER A 24 -3.12 -5.70 -10.28
N GLU A 25 -3.12 -5.23 -9.03
CA GLU A 25 -3.96 -4.11 -8.60
C GLU A 25 -3.52 -2.78 -9.26
N LEU A 26 -2.21 -2.53 -9.42
CA LEU A 26 -1.73 -1.35 -10.16
C LEU A 26 -2.18 -1.37 -11.61
N GLU A 27 -2.14 -2.52 -12.28
CA GLU A 27 -2.60 -2.67 -13.67
C GLU A 27 -4.09 -2.37 -13.79
N GLN A 28 -4.92 -2.92 -12.89
CA GLN A 28 -6.36 -2.64 -12.84
C GLN A 28 -6.65 -1.16 -12.57
N GLY A 29 -5.88 -0.54 -11.68
CA GLY A 29 -5.97 0.90 -11.40
C GLY A 29 -5.60 1.77 -12.60
N ARG A 30 -4.53 1.42 -13.33
CA ARG A 30 -4.12 2.09 -14.58
C ARG A 30 -5.17 1.98 -15.68
N ALA A 31 -5.80 0.80 -15.81
CA ALA A 31 -6.91 0.59 -16.74
C ALA A 31 -8.15 1.43 -16.38
N SER A 32 -8.25 1.89 -15.14
CA SER A 32 -9.41 2.60 -14.58
C SER A 32 -9.18 4.10 -14.35
N LEU A 33 -8.15 4.72 -14.96
CA LEU A 33 -7.83 6.14 -14.74
C LEU A 33 -8.96 7.12 -15.10
N GLY A 34 -9.92 6.70 -15.93
CA GLY A 34 -11.14 7.49 -16.22
C GLY A 34 -12.20 7.45 -15.12
N ALA A 35 -12.04 6.58 -14.11
CA ALA A 35 -12.99 6.36 -13.03
C ALA A 35 -12.29 6.51 -11.67
N ARG A 36 -12.23 7.74 -11.15
CA ARG A 36 -11.45 8.12 -9.95
C ARG A 36 -11.65 7.19 -8.77
N ARG A 37 -12.90 6.88 -8.42
CA ARG A 37 -13.23 5.98 -7.31
C ARG A 37 -12.52 4.64 -7.46
N THR A 38 -12.59 4.06 -8.66
CA THR A 38 -12.01 2.75 -8.98
C THR A 38 -10.49 2.83 -8.97
N ALA A 39 -9.89 3.81 -9.66
CA ALA A 39 -8.44 4.00 -9.70
C ALA A 39 -7.82 4.18 -8.31
N VAL A 40 -8.38 5.08 -7.48
CA VAL A 40 -7.87 5.34 -6.12
C VAL A 40 -8.04 4.12 -5.21
N THR A 41 -9.12 3.34 -5.39
CA THR A 41 -9.32 2.09 -4.63
C THR A 41 -8.26 1.06 -4.97
N HIS A 42 -7.99 0.83 -6.25
CA HIS A 42 -6.91 -0.06 -6.69
C HIS A 42 -5.54 0.42 -6.25
N ALA A 43 -5.26 1.72 -6.33
CA ALA A 43 -4.00 2.29 -5.84
C ALA A 43 -3.76 1.98 -4.35
N ARG A 44 -4.77 2.15 -3.50
CA ARG A 44 -4.67 1.83 -2.06
C ARG A 44 -4.53 0.34 -1.79
N ARG A 45 -5.25 -0.50 -2.53
CA ARG A 45 -5.11 -1.96 -2.43
C ARG A 45 -3.71 -2.40 -2.83
N ALA A 46 -3.19 -1.92 -3.95
CA ALA A 46 -1.83 -2.21 -4.40
C ALA A 46 -0.78 -1.84 -3.34
N ALA A 47 -0.84 -0.61 -2.82
CA ALA A 47 0.08 -0.15 -1.79
C ALA A 47 0.02 -1.01 -0.51
N GLY A 48 -1.18 -1.34 -0.02
CA GLY A 48 -1.33 -2.19 1.17
C GLY A 48 -0.93 -3.65 0.94
N MET A 49 -1.17 -4.23 -0.25
CA MET A 49 -0.67 -5.56 -0.61
C MET A 49 0.86 -5.60 -0.66
N ALA A 50 1.49 -4.53 -1.16
CA ALA A 50 2.94 -4.41 -1.12
C ALA A 50 3.49 -4.30 0.31
N LEU A 51 2.77 -3.62 1.22
CA LEU A 51 3.10 -3.62 2.64
C LEU A 51 2.96 -5.02 3.27
N ASN A 52 1.94 -5.80 2.90
CA ASN A 52 1.86 -7.21 3.32
C ASN A 52 3.10 -8.00 2.87
N ALA A 53 3.55 -7.81 1.62
CA ALA A 53 4.76 -8.44 1.11
C ALA A 53 5.99 -8.09 1.98
N ALA A 54 6.15 -6.80 2.32
CA ALA A 54 7.22 -6.33 3.19
C ALA A 54 7.14 -6.95 4.59
N LEU A 55 5.95 -7.01 5.19
CA LEU A 55 5.75 -7.63 6.52
C LEU A 55 6.10 -9.12 6.54
N VAL A 56 5.70 -9.86 5.51
CA VAL A 56 6.06 -11.27 5.37
C VAL A 56 7.57 -11.44 5.22
N ALA A 57 8.22 -10.59 4.42
CA ALA A 57 9.67 -10.59 4.27
C ALA A 57 10.39 -10.23 5.59
N MET A 58 9.87 -9.28 6.36
CA MET A 58 10.44 -8.92 7.67
C MET A 58 10.32 -10.05 8.69
N ALA A 59 9.19 -10.76 8.70
CA ALA A 59 9.02 -11.92 9.57
C ALA A 59 10.07 -13.00 9.27
N ALA A 60 10.37 -13.24 7.98
CA ALA A 60 11.44 -14.15 7.57
C ALA A 60 12.83 -13.68 8.03
N ARG A 61 13.02 -12.37 8.28
CA ARG A 61 14.25 -11.77 8.82
C ARG A 61 14.23 -11.59 10.35
N GLY A 62 13.28 -12.21 11.04
CA GLY A 62 13.26 -12.26 12.50
C GLY A 62 12.34 -11.26 13.20
N TRP A 63 11.49 -10.53 12.46
CA TRP A 63 10.38 -9.84 13.12
C TRP A 63 9.42 -10.82 13.76
N SER A 64 8.92 -10.49 14.96
CA SER A 64 7.93 -11.32 15.63
C SER A 64 6.62 -11.31 14.85
N ARG A 65 5.91 -12.44 14.88
CA ARG A 65 4.59 -12.59 14.27
C ARG A 65 3.60 -11.55 14.82
N GLU A 66 3.62 -11.33 16.13
CA GLU A 66 2.80 -10.30 16.78
C GLU A 66 3.06 -8.89 16.24
N ARG A 67 4.32 -8.54 15.97
CA ARG A 67 4.67 -7.24 15.38
C ARG A 67 4.08 -7.10 13.99
N CYS A 68 4.17 -8.14 13.15
CA CYS A 68 3.59 -8.13 11.81
C CYS A 68 2.05 -8.15 11.81
N GLU A 69 1.41 -8.67 12.87
CA GLU A 69 -0.04 -8.87 12.92
C GLU A 69 -0.83 -7.77 13.63
N SER A 70 -0.31 -7.27 14.75
CA SER A 70 -1.08 -6.41 15.65
C SER A 70 -0.79 -4.93 15.43
N VAL A 71 0.47 -4.57 15.17
CA VAL A 71 0.90 -3.17 15.05
C VAL A 71 0.39 -2.51 13.77
N TRP A 72 0.23 -3.30 12.71
CA TRP A 72 -0.14 -2.81 11.37
C TRP A 72 -1.64 -2.89 11.08
N GLY A 73 -2.43 -3.40 12.02
CA GLY A 73 -3.84 -3.72 11.81
C GLY A 73 -4.05 -4.89 10.84
N ARG A 74 -5.29 -5.12 10.41
CA ARG A 74 -5.67 -6.32 9.63
C ARG A 74 -6.13 -6.04 8.21
N SER A 75 -6.21 -4.77 7.82
CA SER A 75 -6.62 -4.36 6.47
C SER A 75 -5.53 -3.56 5.76
N TYR A 76 -5.52 -3.60 4.44
CA TYR A 76 -4.61 -2.82 3.60
C TYR A 76 -4.61 -1.32 3.96
N ILE A 77 -5.77 -0.77 4.36
CA ILE A 77 -5.89 0.64 4.77
C ILE A 77 -5.24 0.89 6.13
N ASP A 78 -5.34 -0.06 7.07
CA ASP A 78 -4.69 0.08 8.38
C ASP A 78 -3.17 0.18 8.22
N HIS A 79 -2.59 -0.62 7.31
CA HIS A 79 -1.15 -0.61 7.04
C HIS A 79 -0.70 0.76 6.54
N LEU A 80 -1.46 1.36 5.61
CA LEU A 80 -1.19 2.70 5.09
C LEU A 80 -1.29 3.76 6.20
N ARG A 81 -2.29 3.66 7.08
CA ARG A 81 -2.48 4.61 8.19
C ARG A 81 -1.37 4.50 9.22
N THR A 82 -1.01 3.27 9.61
CA THR A 82 0.09 2.99 10.53
C THR A 82 1.39 3.61 10.00
N LEU A 83 1.71 3.40 8.72
CA LEU A 83 2.91 3.98 8.13
C LEU A 83 2.81 5.50 7.94
N ALA A 84 1.64 6.03 7.55
CA ALA A 84 1.43 7.47 7.41
C ALA A 84 1.57 8.23 8.74
N ALA A 85 1.08 7.66 9.85
CA ALA A 85 1.23 8.21 11.19
C ALA A 85 2.70 8.17 11.64
N ALA A 86 3.46 7.16 11.18
CA ALA A 86 4.86 7.06 11.49
C ALA A 86 5.71 8.19 10.89
N ALA A 87 5.23 8.99 9.92
CA ALA A 87 6.05 10.08 9.33
C ALA A 87 6.39 11.21 10.33
N ASP A 88 5.57 11.41 11.36
CA ASP A 88 5.77 12.49 12.36
C ASP A 88 6.48 12.01 13.63
N GLY A 89 6.65 10.69 13.81
CA GLY A 89 7.24 10.11 15.01
C GLY A 89 8.76 9.95 14.92
N GLU A 90 9.44 9.91 16.07
CA GLU A 90 10.86 9.50 16.15
C GLU A 90 11.03 7.96 16.18
N ASP A 91 9.93 7.21 16.31
CA ASP A 91 9.95 5.75 16.42
C ASP A 91 10.22 5.07 15.05
N SER A 92 11.50 5.02 14.70
CA SER A 92 12.03 4.24 13.58
C SER A 92 11.73 2.75 13.70
N GLY A 93 11.46 2.26 14.92
CA GLY A 93 11.13 0.87 15.19
C GLY A 93 9.88 0.45 14.41
N LEU A 94 8.81 1.22 14.47
CA LEU A 94 7.54 0.84 13.81
C LEU A 94 7.69 0.64 12.29
N ARG A 95 8.46 1.50 11.61
CA ARG A 95 8.65 1.45 10.14
C ARG A 95 9.58 0.32 9.70
N GLY A 96 10.49 -0.10 10.57
CA GLY A 96 11.52 -1.06 10.22
C GLY A 96 12.44 -0.51 9.13
N PRO A 97 12.72 -1.29 8.07
CA PRO A 97 13.58 -0.83 6.98
C PRO A 97 12.85 0.09 5.99
N LEU A 98 11.55 0.36 6.19
CA LEU A 98 10.83 1.28 5.31
C LEU A 98 11.22 2.72 5.63
N GLU A 99 11.77 3.39 4.62
CA GLU A 99 12.20 4.78 4.69
C GLU A 99 11.05 5.76 4.98
N VAL A 100 11.38 6.92 5.56
CA VAL A 100 10.43 8.03 5.82
C VAL A 100 9.63 8.42 4.57
N GLU A 101 10.25 8.35 3.39
CA GLU A 101 9.54 8.62 2.13
C GLU A 101 8.32 7.71 1.91
N HIS A 102 8.34 6.46 2.38
CA HIS A 102 7.19 5.56 2.28
C HIS A 102 6.03 6.07 3.16
N CYS A 103 6.34 6.58 4.34
CA CYS A 103 5.37 7.20 5.24
C CYS A 103 4.69 8.39 4.59
N LEU A 104 5.49 9.29 3.99
CA LEU A 104 4.99 10.48 3.30
C LEU A 104 4.09 10.10 2.11
N ARG A 105 4.52 9.13 1.28
CA ARG A 105 3.72 8.63 0.15
C ARG A 105 2.41 7.99 0.60
N CYS A 106 2.42 7.23 1.70
CA CYS A 106 1.21 6.64 2.28
C CYS A 106 0.23 7.72 2.78
N ARG A 107 0.75 8.76 3.45
CA ARG A 107 -0.04 9.91 3.89
C ARG A 107 -0.68 10.63 2.71
N GLU A 108 0.11 10.89 1.67
CA GLU A 108 -0.37 11.57 0.47
C GLU A 108 -1.42 10.74 -0.28
N LEU A 109 -1.21 9.43 -0.44
CA LEU A 109 -2.17 8.52 -1.06
C LEU A 109 -3.50 8.45 -0.29
N LEU A 110 -3.44 8.52 1.04
CA LEU A 110 -4.64 8.56 1.90
C LEU A 110 -5.37 9.92 1.80
N ALA A 111 -4.64 11.02 1.58
CA ALA A 111 -5.21 12.36 1.42
C ALA A 111 -5.96 12.54 0.10
N ILE A 112 -5.67 11.74 -0.93
CA ILE A 112 -6.40 11.81 -2.20
C ILE A 112 -7.87 11.37 -2.01
N PRO A 113 -8.85 12.24 -2.29
CA PRO A 113 -10.25 11.88 -2.14
C PRO A 113 -10.68 10.89 -3.23
N VAL A 114 -11.38 9.84 -2.81
CA VAL A 114 -11.92 8.79 -3.69
C VAL A 114 -13.00 9.34 -4.62
N MET A 115 -13.77 10.31 -4.13
CA MET A 115 -14.79 11.01 -4.91
C MET A 115 -14.33 12.44 -5.19
N PRO A 116 -14.59 12.98 -6.39
CA PRO A 116 -14.43 14.40 -6.61
C PRO A 116 -15.34 15.18 -5.64
N PRO A 117 -14.91 16.37 -5.15
CA PRO A 117 -15.73 17.19 -4.30
C PRO A 117 -17.05 17.55 -5.01
N THR A 118 -18.16 17.47 -4.28
CA THR A 118 -19.48 17.88 -4.77
C THR A 118 -19.51 19.40 -4.93
N GLY A 119 -19.38 19.88 -6.16
CA GLY A 119 -19.41 21.29 -6.56
C GLY A 119 -19.37 21.42 -8.08
N LEU A 120 -19.65 22.61 -8.64
CA LEU A 120 -19.63 22.85 -10.10
C LEU A 120 -18.26 22.49 -10.71
N VAL A 121 -18.17 21.31 -11.32
CA VAL A 121 -16.97 20.85 -12.02
C VAL A 121 -16.98 21.41 -13.44
N ARG A 122 -15.94 22.18 -13.80
CA ARG A 122 -15.61 22.46 -15.20
C ARG A 122 -15.32 21.12 -15.89
N LEU A 123 -16.18 20.75 -16.84
CA LEU A 123 -16.00 19.60 -17.74
C LEU A 123 -14.82 19.85 -18.69
N ALA A 124 -13.60 19.72 -18.19
CA ALA A 124 -12.46 19.42 -19.03
C ALA A 124 -12.32 17.90 -19.09
N LYS A 125 -12.23 17.37 -20.31
CA LYS A 125 -12.05 15.95 -20.64
C LYS A 125 -10.61 15.48 -20.33
N THR A 126 -10.03 15.96 -19.23
CA THR A 126 -8.67 15.66 -18.80
C THR A 126 -8.66 14.34 -18.03
N ARG A 127 -7.57 13.58 -18.16
CA ARG A 127 -7.27 12.48 -17.22
C ARG A 127 -7.47 13.02 -15.81
N ASP A 128 -8.16 12.28 -14.96
CA ASP A 128 -8.30 12.67 -13.56
C ASP A 128 -6.89 12.65 -12.94
N GLU A 129 -6.32 13.84 -12.75
CA GLU A 129 -4.93 14.02 -12.30
C GLU A 129 -4.72 13.34 -10.96
N ALA A 130 -5.72 13.36 -10.08
CA ALA A 130 -5.65 12.69 -8.80
C ALA A 130 -5.65 11.16 -8.91
N SER A 131 -6.32 10.60 -9.92
CA SER A 131 -6.26 9.16 -10.21
C SER A 131 -4.88 8.76 -10.69
N THR A 132 -4.29 9.58 -11.56
CA THR A 132 -2.91 9.37 -12.05
C THR A 132 -1.92 9.46 -10.90
N HIS A 133 -2.03 10.51 -10.09
CA HIS A 133 -1.21 10.73 -8.90
C HIS A 133 -1.31 9.59 -7.89
N ALA A 134 -2.53 9.10 -7.60
CA ALA A 134 -2.73 7.96 -6.71
C ALA A 134 -2.00 6.70 -7.20
N ILE A 135 -2.05 6.43 -8.51
CA ILE A 135 -1.38 5.28 -9.10
C ILE A 135 0.15 5.44 -9.07
N GLU A 136 0.67 6.65 -9.30
CA GLU A 136 2.11 6.94 -9.23
C GLU A 136 2.66 6.76 -7.81
N LEU A 137 1.95 7.29 -6.81
CA LEU A 137 2.27 7.09 -5.39
C LEU A 137 2.24 5.60 -5.02
N ALA A 138 1.18 4.89 -5.38
CA ALA A 138 1.07 3.46 -5.12
C ALA A 138 2.21 2.68 -5.78
N ALA A 139 2.56 3.00 -7.04
CA ALA A 139 3.67 2.35 -7.74
C ALA A 139 5.03 2.63 -7.06
N ALA A 140 5.24 3.84 -6.53
CA ALA A 140 6.44 4.15 -5.76
C ALA A 140 6.52 3.34 -4.45
N ILE A 141 5.40 3.21 -3.73
CA ILE A 141 5.30 2.37 -2.52
C ILE A 141 5.59 0.91 -2.86
N VAL A 142 5.00 0.38 -3.94
CA VAL A 142 5.21 -1.01 -4.39
C VAL A 142 6.68 -1.28 -4.71
N ARG A 143 7.34 -0.39 -5.46
CA ARG A 143 8.78 -0.54 -5.77
C ARG A 143 9.64 -0.52 -4.51
N GLY A 144 9.33 0.36 -3.57
CA GLY A 144 10.03 0.42 -2.29
C GLY A 144 9.89 -0.86 -1.46
N CYS A 145 8.67 -1.39 -1.37
CA CYS A 145 8.44 -2.67 -0.70
C CYS A 145 9.15 -3.83 -1.41
N ALA A 146 9.17 -3.84 -2.74
CA ALA A 146 9.83 -4.87 -3.54
C ALA A 146 11.33 -5.01 -3.24
N ALA A 147 12.02 -3.89 -2.98
CA ALA A 147 13.43 -3.88 -2.59
C ALA A 147 13.67 -4.73 -1.33
N HIS A 148 12.70 -4.80 -0.43
CA HIS A 148 12.78 -5.59 0.79
C HIS A 148 12.28 -7.03 0.63
N VAL A 149 11.69 -7.41 -0.50
CA VAL A 149 11.24 -8.80 -0.73
C VAL A 149 12.33 -9.63 -1.41
N GLY A 150 13.11 -9.03 -2.31
CA GLY A 150 14.16 -9.72 -3.09
C GLY A 150 15.58 -9.70 -2.51
N SER A 151 15.78 -9.11 -1.32
CA SER A 151 17.08 -9.00 -0.64
C SER A 151 17.37 -10.14 0.32
#